data_AF-A0A9E1S7R7-F1
#
_entry.id   AF-A0A9E1S7R7-F1
#
_cell.length_a   1.000
_cell.length_b   1.000
_cell.length_c   1.000
_cell.angle_alpha   90.00
_cell.angle_beta   90.00
_cell.angle_gamma   90.00
#
_symmetry.space_group_name_H-M   'P 1'
#
loop_
_entity.id
_entity.type
_entity.pdbx_description
1 polymer ?
#
loop_
_entity_poly.entity_id
_entity_poly.type
_entity_poly.pdbx_seq_one_letter_code
_entity_poly.pdbx_strand_id
1 'polypeptide(L)'
;MKKEDELIIRYLDQNLSEAGVQKLDQSLKENSDLRKRFYDQVNVGAALEAEFSSPLLEEKVISFKQRNSMVSMLGIAASFILVIGILGYSFFNTKESIATLESNENAAWESSLPTLEGSELSAGLMTLKSGVATIRFSSGAEVVLEAPAEIELQSAMQGKLLKGNAVVHVPESAHGFTLVTPTGYAVDHGTAFGVSIMNNGKISDFKVLEGEISLHSPKGQSLFLLENESATLNDYGIGKKIVLSDEQPLQIPEREDKVLRIQTEGKCQSIIRNDQIEHLDQDYLMVKLDTGSNPYERRSLFNFKQDKVDWSKIKKSRLRLNLVPCGFGHRVYLPKTNRFNLYALAGFTGVESWGNLKWEDAPTTESATLVGKFEIPRSQERGSITIESNELVEFLKSNNASEYTFILTRETTETRGSGMVHAFASDSHPEASGPTLELSF
;
A
#
# COMPACT_ATOMS: atom_id res chain seq x y z
N MET A 1 -10.71 29.56 92.56
CA MET A 1 -9.66 28.53 92.69
C MET A 1 -8.72 28.98 93.79
N LYS A 2 -8.36 28.12 94.77
CA LYS A 2 -7.39 28.55 95.80
C LYS A 2 -6.02 28.71 95.14
N LYS A 3 -5.21 29.70 95.56
CA LYS A 3 -3.87 29.96 94.98
C LYS A 3 -2.95 28.73 95.00
N GLU A 4 -3.16 27.84 95.97
CA GLU A 4 -2.43 26.58 96.10
C GLU A 4 -2.78 25.57 95.01
N ASP A 5 -4.04 25.50 94.59
CA ASP A 5 -4.48 24.57 93.53
C ASP A 5 -3.91 24.98 92.16
N GLU A 6 -3.71 26.29 91.96
CA GLU A 6 -3.07 26.82 90.75
C GLU A 6 -1.59 26.46 90.68
N LEU A 7 -0.89 26.40 91.82
CA LEU A 7 0.50 25.94 91.88
C LEU A 7 0.62 24.45 91.56
N ILE A 8 -0.34 23.63 92.01
CA ILE A 8 -0.37 22.19 91.69
C ILE A 8 -0.60 21.98 90.18
N ILE A 9 -1.59 22.65 89.60
CA ILE A 9 -1.89 22.51 88.16
C ILE A 9 -0.69 22.94 87.31
N ARG A 10 -0.09 24.10 87.58
CA ARG A 10 1.09 24.57 86.85
C ARG A 10 2.31 23.66 87.04
N TYR A 11 2.44 23.00 88.18
CA TYR A 11 3.49 22.00 88.41
C TYR A 11 3.26 20.75 87.55
N LEU A 12 2.03 20.22 87.50
CA LEU A 12 1.68 19.06 86.69
C LEU A 12 1.81 19.35 85.18
N ASP A 13 1.48 20.57 84.76
CA ASP A 13 1.67 21.04 83.39
C ASP A 13 3.13 21.41 83.04
N GLN A 14 4.08 21.14 83.95
CA GLN A 14 5.52 21.45 83.82
C GLN A 14 5.84 22.94 83.53
N ASN A 15 4.93 23.84 83.94
CA ASN A 15 4.99 25.26 83.62
C ASN A 15 5.17 26.13 84.89
N LEU A 16 5.87 25.59 85.88
CA LEU A 16 6.16 26.25 87.15
C LEU A 16 7.66 26.52 87.29
N SER A 17 8.03 27.78 87.53
CA SER A 17 9.43 28.18 87.78
C SER A 17 10.03 27.47 89.01
N GLU A 18 11.36 27.31 89.08
CA GLU A 18 12.07 26.69 90.21
C GLU A 18 11.71 27.29 91.58
N ALA A 19 11.60 28.62 91.68
CA ALA A 19 11.16 29.29 92.92
C ALA A 19 9.72 28.92 93.32
N GLY A 20 8.86 28.68 92.33
CA GLY A 20 7.50 28.19 92.51
C GLY A 20 7.48 26.73 92.98
N VAL A 21 8.37 25.88 92.47
CA VAL A 21 8.52 24.48 92.90
C VAL A 21 8.94 24.40 94.36
N GLN A 22 9.93 25.20 94.79
CA GLN A 22 10.35 25.25 96.20
C GLN A 22 9.22 25.69 97.13
N LYS A 23 8.41 26.66 96.70
CA LYS A 23 7.24 27.13 97.46
C LYS A 23 6.14 26.08 97.57
N LEU A 24 5.92 25.32 96.50
CA LEU A 24 4.98 24.19 96.50
C LEU A 24 5.48 23.07 97.43
N ASP A 25 6.76 22.71 97.38
CA ASP A 25 7.35 21.67 98.25
C ASP A 25 7.23 22.02 99.74
N GLN A 26 7.51 23.28 100.11
CA GLN A 26 7.30 23.75 101.48
C GLN A 26 5.83 23.66 101.90
N SER A 27 4.91 24.08 101.03
CA SER A 27 3.47 24.04 101.31
C SER A 27 2.95 22.60 101.45
N LEU A 28 3.50 21.66 100.68
CA LEU A 28 3.20 20.24 100.77
C LEU A 28 3.74 19.61 102.06
N LYS A 29 4.89 20.05 102.59
CA LYS A 29 5.41 19.55 103.88
C LYS A 29 4.52 19.96 105.06
N GLU A 30 4.01 21.19 105.03
CA GLU A 30 3.28 21.79 106.16
C GLU A 30 1.79 21.42 106.21
N ASN A 31 1.16 21.12 105.06
CA ASN A 31 -0.29 20.96 104.97
C ASN A 31 -0.71 19.56 104.48
N SER A 32 -1.31 18.76 105.38
CA SER A 32 -1.80 17.41 105.05
C SER A 32 -2.97 17.39 104.06
N ASP A 33 -3.86 18.37 104.11
CA ASP A 33 -4.99 18.46 103.17
C ASP A 33 -4.52 18.86 101.77
N LEU A 34 -3.48 19.69 101.68
CA LEU A 34 -2.86 20.03 100.40
C LEU A 34 -2.14 18.83 99.78
N ARG A 35 -1.44 18.02 100.58
CA ARG A 35 -0.85 16.75 100.11
C ARG A 35 -1.90 15.82 99.54
N LYS A 36 -3.05 15.69 100.21
CA LYS A 36 -4.14 14.83 99.73
C LYS A 36 -4.66 15.31 98.38
N ARG A 37 -4.92 16.61 98.22
CA ARG A 37 -5.37 17.20 96.94
C ARG A 37 -4.32 17.08 95.83
N PHE A 38 -3.04 17.23 96.15
CA PHE A 38 -1.94 16.98 95.21
C PHE A 38 -1.93 15.53 94.74
N TYR A 39 -2.02 14.58 95.68
CA TYR A 39 -2.13 13.15 95.35
C TYR A 39 -3.34 12.83 94.49
N ASP A 40 -4.51 13.41 94.79
CA ASP A 40 -5.73 13.20 94.01
C ASP A 40 -5.56 13.73 92.56
N GLN A 41 -4.95 14.90 92.35
CA GLN A 41 -4.70 15.44 91.02
C GLN A 41 -3.62 14.68 90.24
N VAL A 42 -2.54 14.25 90.90
CA VAL A 42 -1.52 13.37 90.30
C VAL A 42 -2.16 12.05 89.87
N ASN A 43 -3.00 11.45 90.73
CA ASN A 43 -3.67 10.19 90.42
C ASN A 43 -4.67 10.33 89.25
N VAL A 44 -5.34 11.48 89.09
CA VAL A 44 -6.19 11.73 87.92
C VAL A 44 -5.35 11.80 86.65
N GLY A 45 -4.21 12.49 86.67
CA GLY A 45 -3.27 12.53 85.52
C GLY A 45 -2.71 11.15 85.18
N ALA A 46 -2.25 10.40 86.18
CA ALA A 46 -1.72 9.05 86.02
C ALA A 46 -2.81 8.04 85.61
N ALA A 47 -4.05 8.19 86.06
CA ALA A 47 -5.17 7.34 85.65
C ALA A 47 -5.59 7.63 84.21
N LEU A 48 -5.65 8.91 83.79
CA LEU A 48 -5.86 9.26 82.38
C LEU A 48 -4.73 8.74 81.49
N GLU A 49 -3.46 8.90 81.89
CA GLU A 49 -2.34 8.31 81.16
C GLU A 49 -2.43 6.79 81.10
N ALA A 50 -2.83 6.11 82.18
CA ALA A 50 -3.00 4.66 82.20
C ALA A 50 -4.19 4.16 81.36
N GLU A 51 -5.25 4.96 81.23
CA GLU A 51 -6.48 4.59 80.52
C GLU A 51 -6.42 4.95 79.02
N PHE A 52 -5.62 5.95 78.64
CA PHE A 52 -5.32 6.31 77.24
C PHE A 52 -3.98 5.75 76.72
N SER A 53 -3.11 5.22 77.58
CA SER A 53 -1.96 4.41 77.17
C SER A 53 -2.41 2.96 77.00
N SER A 54 -2.45 2.48 75.76
CA SER A 54 -2.65 1.05 75.49
C SER A 54 -1.56 0.22 76.20
N PRO A 55 -1.87 -0.98 76.73
CA PRO A 55 -0.84 -1.86 77.26
C PRO A 55 0.14 -2.19 76.14
N LEU A 56 1.41 -1.83 76.34
CA LEU A 56 2.49 -2.39 75.56
C LEU A 56 2.46 -3.90 75.75
N LEU A 57 2.18 -4.63 74.67
CA LEU A 57 2.37 -6.07 74.61
C LEU A 57 3.80 -6.38 75.05
N GLU A 58 3.95 -7.45 75.85
CA GLU A 58 5.25 -8.08 76.15
C GLU A 58 6.12 -8.08 74.89
N GLU A 59 7.29 -7.49 75.03
CA GLU A 59 8.34 -7.53 74.02
C GLU A 59 8.82 -8.98 73.90
N LYS A 60 8.17 -9.77 73.04
CA LYS A 60 8.94 -10.69 72.20
C LYS A 60 9.98 -9.79 71.54
N VAL A 61 11.25 -10.03 71.83
CA VAL A 61 12.37 -9.41 71.13
C VAL A 61 12.23 -9.73 69.64
N ILE A 62 11.49 -8.89 68.93
CA ILE A 62 11.62 -8.73 67.51
C ILE A 62 12.75 -7.71 67.40
N SER A 63 13.95 -8.23 67.10
CA SER A 63 15.01 -7.40 66.55
C SER A 63 14.45 -6.70 65.31
N PHE A 64 14.01 -5.45 65.48
CA PHE A 64 13.88 -4.54 64.36
C PHE A 64 15.30 -4.15 63.98
N LYS A 65 15.91 -4.98 63.14
CA LYS A 65 16.96 -4.50 62.27
C LYS A 65 16.38 -3.24 61.62
N GLN A 66 16.97 -2.07 61.86
CA GLN A 66 16.78 -0.90 61.03
C GLN A 66 17.06 -1.37 59.61
N ARG A 67 16.01 -1.76 58.90
CA ARG A 67 16.13 -2.12 57.51
C ARG A 67 16.21 -0.77 56.83
N ASN A 68 17.45 -0.33 56.60
CA ASN A 68 17.76 0.79 55.73
C ASN A 68 16.73 0.79 54.60
N SER A 69 15.92 1.84 54.55
CA SER A 69 14.85 1.97 53.57
C SER A 69 15.44 2.33 52.20
N MET A 70 16.40 1.52 51.75
CA MET A 70 16.77 1.41 50.35
C MET A 70 15.53 1.11 49.50
N VAL A 71 14.47 0.49 50.05
CA VAL A 71 13.26 0.14 49.30
C VAL A 71 12.42 1.38 48.93
N SER A 72 12.32 2.40 49.80
CA SER A 72 11.64 3.66 49.43
C SER A 72 12.47 4.49 48.45
N MET A 73 13.80 4.46 48.57
CA MET A 73 14.73 5.07 47.60
C MET A 73 14.71 4.34 46.24
N LEU A 74 14.59 3.01 46.24
CA LEU A 74 14.47 2.16 45.04
C LEU A 74 13.17 2.41 44.28
N GLY A 75 12.05 2.69 44.96
CA GLY A 75 10.78 3.02 44.32
C GLY A 75 10.81 4.36 43.57
N ILE A 76 11.46 5.37 44.16
CA ILE A 76 11.67 6.68 43.52
C ILE A 76 12.70 6.55 42.37
N ALA A 77 13.81 5.84 42.59
CA ALA A 77 14.80 5.60 41.53
C ALA A 77 14.22 4.80 40.35
N ALA A 78 13.40 3.78 40.61
CA ALA A 78 12.76 2.98 39.55
C ALA A 78 11.76 3.80 38.71
N SER A 79 11.04 4.74 39.32
CA SER A 79 10.13 5.63 38.59
C SER A 79 10.89 6.69 37.78
N PHE A 80 12.02 7.21 38.28
CA PHE A 80 12.92 8.04 37.46
C PHE A 80 13.54 7.25 36.30
N ILE A 81 13.99 6.01 36.51
CA ILE A 81 14.53 5.16 35.44
C ILE A 81 13.46 4.82 34.41
N LEU A 82 12.21 4.62 34.84
CA LEU A 82 11.10 4.32 33.93
C LEU A 82 10.68 5.56 33.15
N VAL A 83 10.66 6.75 33.77
CA VAL A 83 10.41 8.03 33.07
C VAL A 83 11.56 8.39 32.15
N ILE A 84 12.83 8.24 32.57
CA ILE A 84 14.02 8.43 31.73
C ILE A 84 14.08 7.37 30.63
N GLY A 85 13.62 6.15 30.90
CA GLY A 85 13.51 5.08 29.92
C GLY A 85 12.41 5.35 28.89
N ILE A 86 11.26 5.88 29.30
CA ILE A 86 10.17 6.28 28.40
C ILE A 86 10.55 7.54 27.61
N LEU A 87 11.13 8.54 28.27
CA LEU A 87 11.59 9.78 27.62
C LEU A 87 12.78 9.49 26.70
N GLY A 88 13.73 8.67 27.14
CA GLY A 88 14.85 8.20 26.34
C GLY A 88 14.38 7.36 25.17
N TYR A 89 13.48 6.41 25.39
CA TYR A 89 12.85 5.65 24.30
C TYR A 89 12.16 6.58 23.32
N SER A 90 11.31 7.50 23.77
CA SER A 90 10.64 8.48 22.90
C SER A 90 11.63 9.38 22.17
N PHE A 91 12.74 9.75 22.80
CA PHE A 91 13.78 10.61 22.21
C PHE A 91 14.66 9.84 21.21
N PHE A 92 14.86 8.53 21.41
CA PHE A 92 15.64 7.68 20.51
C PHE A 92 14.80 6.99 19.42
N ASN A 93 13.46 6.96 19.54
CA ASN A 93 12.55 6.29 18.59
C ASN A 93 11.71 7.24 17.72
N THR A 94 11.91 8.56 17.78
CA THR A 94 11.41 9.45 16.72
C THR A 94 12.22 9.19 15.46
N LYS A 95 11.63 8.49 14.49
CA LYS A 95 12.19 8.47 13.14
C LYS A 95 12.20 9.90 12.63
N GLU A 96 13.39 10.43 12.38
CA GLU A 96 13.56 11.77 11.82
C GLU A 96 12.79 11.86 10.49
N SER A 97 11.95 12.89 10.37
CA SER A 97 11.25 13.19 9.13
C SER A 97 12.25 13.78 8.14
N ILE A 98 12.43 13.09 7.00
CA ILE A 98 13.41 13.45 5.98
C ILE A 98 12.76 13.99 4.70
N ALA A 99 11.44 13.87 4.57
CA ALA A 99 10.66 14.36 3.45
C ALA A 99 9.18 14.54 3.83
N THR A 100 8.43 15.17 2.95
CA THR A 100 6.97 15.31 3.01
C THR A 100 6.38 14.86 1.68
N LEU A 101 5.27 14.12 1.74
CA LEU A 101 4.48 13.80 0.54
C LEU A 101 3.68 15.03 0.14
N GLU A 102 4.15 15.80 -0.82
CA GLU A 102 3.59 17.11 -1.17
C GLU A 102 2.30 17.01 -1.99
N SER A 103 2.24 16.12 -2.98
CA SER A 103 1.05 15.94 -3.81
C SER A 103 0.79 14.47 -4.16
N ASN A 104 -0.49 14.12 -4.32
CA ASN A 104 -0.95 12.81 -4.77
C ASN A 104 -2.03 12.94 -5.85
N GLU A 105 -1.66 12.77 -7.12
CA GLU A 105 -2.57 12.90 -8.26
C GLU A 105 -2.95 11.52 -8.81
N ASN A 106 -4.14 11.03 -8.43
CA ASN A 106 -4.60 9.66 -8.73
C ASN A 106 -3.59 8.59 -8.29
N ALA A 107 -2.82 8.90 -7.26
CA ALA A 107 -1.72 8.09 -6.76
C ALA A 107 -2.23 6.87 -5.98
N ALA A 108 -1.76 5.68 -6.33
CA ALA A 108 -1.97 4.48 -5.54
C ALA A 108 -0.62 3.94 -5.07
N TRP A 109 -0.46 3.77 -3.76
CA TRP A 109 0.81 3.39 -3.14
C TRP A 109 0.77 2.00 -2.51
N GLU A 110 1.87 1.28 -2.61
CA GLU A 110 2.23 0.14 -1.77
C GLU A 110 3.46 0.57 -0.94
N SER A 111 3.22 0.98 0.30
CA SER A 111 4.28 1.42 1.23
C SER A 111 3.86 1.22 2.68
N SER A 112 4.86 1.10 3.56
CA SER A 112 4.70 1.17 5.01
C SER A 112 4.78 2.60 5.56
N LEU A 113 5.16 3.57 4.74
CA LEU A 113 5.15 4.99 5.07
C LEU A 113 3.75 5.58 4.85
N PRO A 114 3.42 6.71 5.51
CA PRO A 114 2.17 7.43 5.25
C PRO A 114 2.03 7.83 3.79
N THR A 115 0.82 7.69 3.24
CA THR A 115 0.53 7.96 1.82
C THR A 115 -0.49 9.07 1.62
N LEU A 116 -0.84 9.79 2.69
CA LEU A 116 -1.73 10.95 2.63
C LEU A 116 -0.90 12.19 2.26
N GLU A 117 -1.47 13.05 1.42
CA GLU A 117 -0.88 14.35 1.10
C GLU A 117 -0.62 15.18 2.36
N GLY A 118 0.54 15.85 2.42
CA GLY A 118 1.04 16.59 3.59
C GLY A 118 1.66 15.72 4.68
N SER A 119 1.73 14.39 4.52
CA SER A 119 2.34 13.53 5.54
C SER A 119 3.86 13.64 5.56
N GLU A 120 4.42 13.65 6.77
CA GLU A 120 5.85 13.51 7.00
C GLU A 120 6.32 12.07 6.74
N LEU A 121 7.48 11.95 6.09
CA LEU A 121 8.06 10.69 5.64
C LEU A 121 9.43 10.49 6.29
N SER A 122 9.59 9.37 6.96
CA SER A 122 10.90 8.87 7.40
C SER A 122 11.58 8.06 6.29
N ALA A 123 12.84 7.67 6.49
CA ALA A 123 13.52 6.74 5.60
C ALA A 123 12.73 5.43 5.39
N GLY A 124 12.68 4.96 4.14
CA GLY A 124 11.92 3.78 3.77
C GLY A 124 11.59 3.69 2.28
N LEU A 125 11.02 2.54 1.89
CA LEU A 125 10.65 2.22 0.52
C LEU A 125 9.20 2.61 0.22
N MET A 126 8.97 3.23 -0.93
CA MET A 126 7.65 3.55 -1.44
C MET A 126 7.50 3.06 -2.87
N THR A 127 6.43 2.31 -3.15
CA THR A 127 6.10 1.84 -4.49
C THR A 127 4.83 2.50 -4.99
N LEU A 128 4.94 3.33 -6.03
CA LEU A 128 3.83 3.98 -6.70
C LEU A 128 3.29 3.07 -7.82
N LYS A 129 2.03 2.64 -7.71
CA LYS A 129 1.36 1.70 -8.63
C LYS A 129 0.62 2.39 -9.77
N SER A 130 0.01 3.54 -9.51
CA SER A 130 -0.69 4.38 -10.50
C SER A 130 -0.57 5.85 -10.09
N GLY A 131 -0.78 6.78 -11.04
CA GLY A 131 -0.81 8.22 -10.79
C GLY A 131 0.55 8.89 -10.81
N VAL A 132 0.57 10.13 -10.33
CA VAL A 132 1.76 10.98 -10.17
C VAL A 132 1.81 11.47 -8.73
N ALA A 133 3.00 11.56 -8.15
CA ALA A 133 3.16 12.07 -6.80
C ALA A 133 4.45 12.87 -6.63
N THR A 134 4.40 13.90 -5.80
CA THR A 134 5.55 14.76 -5.50
C THR A 134 6.02 14.52 -4.08
N ILE A 135 7.30 14.19 -3.91
CA ILE A 135 7.95 14.06 -2.61
C ILE A 135 8.92 15.24 -2.45
N ARG A 136 8.68 16.08 -1.45
CA ARG A 136 9.59 17.18 -1.09
C ARG A 136 10.47 16.76 0.07
N PHE A 137 11.77 16.64 -0.16
CA PHE A 137 12.75 16.33 0.87
C PHE A 137 12.94 17.52 1.82
N SER A 138 13.35 17.24 3.07
CA SER A 138 13.60 18.30 4.07
C SER A 138 14.73 19.26 3.68
N SER A 139 15.57 18.89 2.71
CA SER A 139 16.55 19.79 2.08
C SER A 139 15.93 20.87 1.19
N GLY A 140 14.70 20.64 0.71
CA GLY A 140 14.01 21.44 -0.30
C GLY A 140 14.00 20.80 -1.69
N ALA A 141 14.73 19.71 -1.92
CA ALA A 141 14.68 19.00 -3.21
C ALA A 141 13.30 18.36 -3.42
N GLU A 142 12.72 18.54 -4.60
CA GLU A 142 11.44 17.97 -5.00
C GLU A 142 11.67 16.84 -6.00
N VAL A 143 11.04 15.70 -5.75
CA VAL A 143 11.08 14.54 -6.64
C VAL A 143 9.66 14.19 -7.06
N VAL A 144 9.34 14.44 -8.32
CA VAL A 144 8.08 14.08 -8.95
C VAL A 144 8.21 12.69 -9.56
N LEU A 145 7.33 11.77 -9.18
CA LEU A 145 7.35 10.36 -9.58
C LEU A 145 6.16 10.03 -10.45
N GLU A 146 6.40 9.31 -11.54
CA GLU A 146 5.37 8.78 -12.43
C GLU A 146 5.23 7.27 -12.27
N ALA A 147 4.02 6.79 -12.02
CA ALA A 147 3.76 5.36 -11.89
C ALA A 147 3.95 4.59 -13.22
N PRO A 148 4.45 3.34 -13.18
CA PRO A 148 4.88 2.60 -12.00
C PRO A 148 6.31 2.98 -11.58
N ALA A 149 6.49 3.39 -10.33
CA ALA A 149 7.78 3.80 -9.78
C ALA A 149 8.06 3.18 -8.41
N GLU A 150 9.34 3.03 -8.07
CA GLU A 150 9.81 2.55 -6.78
C GLU A 150 10.98 3.42 -6.32
N ILE A 151 10.81 4.08 -5.18
CA ILE A 151 11.80 4.98 -4.59
C ILE A 151 12.07 4.60 -3.14
N GLU A 152 13.34 4.61 -2.75
CA GLU A 152 13.79 4.47 -1.38
C GLU A 152 14.29 5.83 -0.88
N LEU A 153 13.64 6.37 0.16
CA LEU A 153 14.06 7.59 0.84
C LEU A 153 15.17 7.22 1.83
N GLN A 154 16.36 7.79 1.65
CA GLN A 154 17.55 7.40 2.43
C GLN A 154 17.95 8.48 3.45
N SER A 155 17.95 9.75 3.05
CA SER A 155 18.20 10.90 3.93
C SER A 155 17.55 12.16 3.37
N ALA A 156 17.63 13.29 4.08
CA ALA A 156 17.14 14.58 3.58
C ALA A 156 17.85 15.04 2.29
N MET A 157 19.05 14.54 1.99
CA MET A 157 19.86 14.91 0.83
C MET A 157 20.00 13.78 -0.20
N GLN A 158 19.32 12.65 0.00
CA GLN A 158 19.54 11.46 -0.83
C GLN A 158 18.28 10.61 -0.98
N GLY A 159 17.90 10.37 -2.23
CA GLY A 159 16.90 9.39 -2.62
C GLY A 159 17.51 8.33 -3.53
N LYS A 160 16.91 7.14 -3.56
CA LYS A 160 17.31 6.08 -4.48
C LYS A 160 16.11 5.64 -5.31
N LEU A 161 16.15 5.94 -6.61
CA LEU A 161 15.16 5.46 -7.56
C LEU A 161 15.56 4.04 -7.99
N LEU A 162 14.67 3.08 -7.78
CA LEU A 162 14.88 1.67 -8.15
C LEU A 162 14.19 1.33 -9.47
N LYS A 163 13.06 1.98 -9.76
CA LYS A 163 12.26 1.78 -10.96
C LYS A 163 11.42 3.03 -11.27
N GLY A 164 11.12 3.23 -12.55
CA GLY A 164 10.17 4.23 -13.02
C GLY A 164 10.85 5.48 -13.57
N ASN A 165 10.05 6.53 -13.72
CA ASN A 165 10.49 7.85 -14.14
C ASN A 165 10.39 8.82 -12.96
N ALA A 166 11.38 9.71 -12.85
CA ALA A 166 11.34 10.80 -11.91
C ALA A 166 11.86 12.09 -12.55
N VAL A 167 11.29 13.21 -12.14
CA VAL A 167 11.87 14.54 -12.37
C VAL A 167 12.28 15.09 -11.02
N VAL A 168 13.52 15.53 -10.92
CA VAL A 168 14.09 16.14 -9.72
C VAL A 168 14.25 17.62 -9.97
N HIS A 169 13.74 18.43 -9.05
CA HIS A 169 13.96 19.87 -9.01
C HIS A 169 14.68 20.22 -7.70
N VAL A 170 15.86 20.79 -7.82
CA VAL A 170 16.71 21.08 -6.65
C VAL A 170 16.94 22.59 -6.56
N PRO A 171 16.34 23.28 -5.57
CA PRO A 171 16.63 24.68 -5.32
C PRO A 171 18.04 24.86 -4.73
N GLU A 172 18.54 26.10 -4.72
CA GLU A 172 19.87 26.44 -4.19
C GLU A 172 20.07 25.97 -2.72
N SER A 173 19.01 25.92 -1.91
CA SER A 173 19.05 25.42 -0.53
C SER A 173 19.39 23.93 -0.41
N ALA A 174 19.25 23.17 -1.50
CA ALA A 174 19.42 21.72 -1.57
C ALA A 174 20.59 21.29 -2.47
N HIS A 175 21.53 22.21 -2.78
CA HIS A 175 22.73 21.91 -3.58
C HIS A 175 23.44 20.66 -3.04
N GLY A 176 23.70 19.69 -3.92
CA GLY A 176 24.37 18.44 -3.58
C GLY A 176 23.40 17.30 -3.33
N PHE A 177 22.10 17.50 -3.57
CA PHE A 177 21.12 16.43 -3.53
C PHE A 177 21.56 15.30 -4.48
N THR A 178 21.53 14.07 -3.97
CA THR A 178 22.02 12.90 -4.68
C THR A 178 20.89 11.94 -4.99
N LEU A 179 20.68 11.65 -6.28
CA LEU A 179 19.76 10.61 -6.71
C LEU A 179 20.52 9.36 -7.13
N VAL A 180 20.38 8.30 -6.34
CA VAL A 180 20.98 6.99 -6.61
C VAL A 180 20.07 6.17 -7.52
N THR A 181 20.68 5.43 -8.44
CA THR A 181 20.03 4.45 -9.32
C THR A 181 20.77 3.12 -9.21
N PRO A 182 20.23 1.99 -9.72
CA PRO A 182 20.96 0.73 -9.70
C PRO A 182 22.28 0.76 -10.48
N THR A 183 22.39 1.64 -11.47
CA THR A 183 23.54 1.72 -12.39
C THR A 183 24.50 2.88 -12.07
N GLY A 184 24.35 3.57 -10.95
CA GLY A 184 25.16 4.74 -10.58
C GLY A 184 24.39 5.79 -9.79
N TYR A 185 24.90 7.01 -9.74
CA TYR A 185 24.20 8.12 -9.08
C TYR A 185 24.46 9.44 -9.79
N ALA A 186 23.53 10.37 -9.63
CA ALA A 186 23.64 11.75 -10.06
C ALA A 186 23.75 12.66 -8.84
N VAL A 187 24.68 13.61 -8.88
CA VAL A 187 24.81 14.68 -7.88
C VAL A 187 24.41 15.98 -8.55
N ASP A 188 23.47 16.66 -7.91
CA ASP A 188 22.91 17.93 -8.38
C ASP A 188 23.76 19.14 -7.96
N HIS A 189 23.83 20.16 -8.83
CA HIS A 189 24.52 21.43 -8.56
C HIS A 189 23.61 22.68 -8.59
N GLY A 190 22.34 22.53 -8.19
CA GLY A 190 21.29 23.53 -8.28
C GLY A 190 20.55 23.42 -9.62
N THR A 191 19.83 22.32 -9.84
CA THR A 191 19.42 21.90 -11.19
C THR A 191 18.08 21.18 -11.23
N ALA A 192 17.47 21.19 -12.42
CA ALA A 192 16.32 20.36 -12.76
C ALA A 192 16.76 19.27 -13.74
N PHE A 193 16.48 18.00 -13.43
CA PHE A 193 16.83 16.88 -14.31
C PHE A 193 15.79 15.76 -14.25
N GLY A 194 15.62 15.07 -15.38
CA GLY A 194 14.82 13.87 -15.50
C GLY A 194 15.69 12.62 -15.43
N VAL A 195 15.13 11.55 -14.86
CA VAL A 195 15.71 10.21 -14.87
C VAL A 195 14.66 9.15 -15.24
N SER A 196 15.06 8.18 -16.06
CA SER A 196 14.24 7.04 -16.45
C SER A 196 15.00 5.74 -16.25
N ILE A 197 14.46 4.85 -15.42
CA ILE A 197 15.04 3.52 -15.19
C ILE A 197 14.36 2.50 -16.11
N MET A 198 15.13 1.99 -17.07
CA MET A 198 14.69 1.07 -18.10
C MET A 198 15.23 -0.34 -17.89
N ASN A 199 14.68 -1.28 -18.66
CA ASN A 199 15.15 -2.67 -18.75
C ASN A 199 15.31 -3.35 -17.37
N ASN A 200 14.33 -3.12 -16.49
CA ASN A 200 14.27 -3.66 -15.13
C ASN A 200 15.49 -3.29 -14.27
N GLY A 201 15.92 -2.03 -14.30
CA GLY A 201 17.01 -1.52 -13.46
C GLY A 201 18.40 -1.58 -14.10
N LYS A 202 18.54 -2.11 -15.32
CA LYS A 202 19.85 -2.28 -15.98
C LYS A 202 20.36 -1.02 -16.69
N ILE A 203 19.48 -0.07 -16.93
CA ILE A 203 19.77 1.14 -17.69
C ILE A 203 19.09 2.32 -16.98
N SER A 204 19.85 3.37 -16.69
CA SER A 204 19.32 4.64 -16.17
C SER A 204 19.65 5.76 -17.14
N ASP A 205 18.65 6.38 -17.74
CA ASP A 205 18.83 7.50 -18.65
C ASP A 205 18.60 8.82 -17.90
N PHE A 206 19.55 9.75 -18.01
CA PHE A 206 19.50 11.04 -17.35
C PHE A 206 19.45 12.15 -18.39
N LYS A 207 18.60 13.14 -18.17
CA LYS A 207 18.46 14.33 -19.00
C LYS A 207 18.44 15.58 -18.14
N VAL A 208 19.34 16.52 -18.39
CA VAL A 208 19.34 17.81 -17.70
C VAL A 208 18.35 18.75 -18.38
N LEU A 209 17.46 19.33 -17.58
CA LEU A 209 16.43 20.26 -18.02
C LEU A 209 16.89 21.71 -17.85
N GLU A 210 17.54 22.02 -16.72
CA GLU A 210 18.07 23.35 -16.39
C GLU A 210 19.26 23.21 -15.45
N GLY A 211 20.40 23.84 -15.76
CA GLY A 211 21.60 23.79 -14.92
C GLY A 211 22.60 22.68 -15.29
N GLU A 212 23.20 22.02 -14.30
CA GLU A 212 24.22 20.98 -14.45
C GLU A 212 24.17 19.87 -13.38
N ILE A 213 24.51 18.64 -13.79
CA ILE A 213 24.67 17.49 -12.88
C ILE A 213 25.99 16.76 -13.11
N SER A 214 26.48 16.07 -12.07
CA SER A 214 27.58 15.12 -12.16
C SER A 214 27.04 13.68 -12.11
N LEU A 215 27.22 12.93 -13.18
CA LEU A 215 26.93 11.49 -13.22
C LEU A 215 28.16 10.69 -12.78
N HIS A 216 27.93 9.65 -11.98
CA HIS A 216 28.96 8.75 -11.49
C HIS A 216 28.56 7.29 -11.72
N SER A 217 29.41 6.54 -12.42
CA SER A 217 29.21 5.10 -12.59
C SER A 217 29.82 4.30 -11.43
N PRO A 218 29.33 3.09 -11.16
CA PRO A 218 29.90 2.18 -10.16
C PRO A 218 31.37 1.82 -10.41
N LYS A 219 31.86 2.01 -11.65
CA LYS A 219 33.25 1.75 -12.05
C LYS A 219 34.18 2.96 -11.88
N GLY A 220 33.69 4.04 -11.26
CA GLY A 220 34.47 5.24 -10.98
C GLY A 220 34.61 6.21 -12.17
N GLN A 221 33.83 6.03 -13.24
CA GLN A 221 33.74 7.05 -14.29
C GLN A 221 32.84 8.18 -13.81
N SER A 222 33.16 9.41 -14.19
CA SER A 222 32.31 10.58 -13.94
C SER A 222 32.14 11.39 -15.22
N LEU A 223 30.95 11.95 -15.42
CA LEU A 223 30.61 12.80 -16.55
C LEU A 223 29.77 13.98 -16.06
N PHE A 224 30.16 15.19 -16.45
CA PHE A 224 29.33 16.39 -16.27
C PHE A 224 28.35 16.54 -17.44
N LEU A 225 27.09 16.74 -17.10
CA LEU A 225 26.03 17.11 -18.04
C LEU A 225 25.54 18.51 -17.72
N LEU A 226 25.41 19.31 -18.76
CA LEU A 226 24.85 20.66 -18.77
C LEU A 226 23.42 20.60 -19.31
N GLU A 227 22.74 21.74 -19.27
CA GLU A 227 21.42 21.93 -19.85
C GLU A 227 21.28 21.36 -21.27
N ASN A 228 20.16 20.69 -21.53
CA ASN A 228 19.86 20.01 -22.79
C ASN A 228 20.80 18.86 -23.14
N GLU A 229 21.57 18.35 -22.19
CA GLU A 229 22.39 17.16 -22.40
C GLU A 229 21.78 15.94 -21.70
N SER A 230 21.97 14.79 -22.33
CA SER A 230 21.61 13.50 -21.75
C SER A 230 22.75 12.49 -21.82
N ALA A 231 22.72 11.55 -20.90
CA ALA A 231 23.56 10.36 -20.96
C ALA A 231 22.88 9.18 -20.28
N THR A 232 23.19 8.00 -20.80
CA THR A 232 22.69 6.75 -20.27
C THR A 232 23.75 6.07 -19.42
N LEU A 233 23.40 5.61 -18.23
CA LEU A 233 24.21 4.76 -17.36
C LEU A 233 23.77 3.30 -17.48
N ASN A 234 24.72 2.38 -17.53
CA ASN A 234 24.48 0.93 -17.50
C ASN A 234 25.61 0.21 -16.75
N ASP A 235 25.50 -1.11 -16.61
CA ASP A 235 26.50 -1.96 -15.94
C ASP A 235 27.91 -1.87 -16.55
N TYR A 236 28.02 -1.39 -17.79
CA TYR A 236 29.29 -1.24 -18.51
C TYR A 236 29.97 0.10 -18.26
N GLY A 237 29.21 1.16 -17.96
CA GLY A 237 29.72 2.50 -17.66
C GLY A 237 28.77 3.61 -18.11
N ILE A 238 29.33 4.80 -18.32
CA ILE A 238 28.59 5.94 -18.89
C ILE A 238 28.57 5.80 -20.41
N GLY A 239 27.36 5.82 -20.98
CA GLY A 239 27.13 5.87 -22.42
C GLY A 239 27.58 7.20 -23.03
N LYS A 240 27.43 7.31 -24.35
CA LYS A 240 27.80 8.54 -25.06
C LYS A 240 26.89 9.69 -24.61
N LYS A 241 27.50 10.82 -24.25
CA LYS A 241 26.82 12.10 -24.06
C LYS A 241 26.13 12.55 -25.35
N ILE A 242 24.85 12.89 -25.26
CA ILE A 242 24.03 13.38 -26.37
C ILE A 242 23.62 14.82 -26.03
N VAL A 243 23.84 15.73 -26.97
CA VAL A 243 23.28 17.10 -26.89
C VAL A 243 21.94 17.07 -27.60
N LEU A 244 20.88 17.37 -26.86
CA LEU A 244 19.52 17.41 -27.37
C LEU A 244 19.33 18.76 -28.06
N SER A 245 19.17 18.75 -29.38
CA SER A 245 18.62 19.90 -30.11
C SER A 245 17.11 19.97 -29.87
N ASP A 246 16.55 21.18 -29.80
CA ASP A 246 15.10 21.43 -29.58
C ASP A 246 14.19 20.42 -30.31
N GLU A 247 13.17 19.96 -29.57
CA GLU A 247 12.07 19.05 -29.96
C GLU A 247 12.37 18.17 -31.20
N GLN A 248 13.19 17.13 -31.01
CA GLN A 248 13.09 15.99 -31.93
C GLN A 248 11.79 15.24 -31.64
N PRO A 249 10.88 15.08 -32.62
CA PRO A 249 9.69 14.27 -32.44
C PRO A 249 10.11 12.88 -31.97
N LEU A 250 9.45 12.38 -30.92
CA LEU A 250 9.68 11.03 -30.40
C LEU A 250 9.71 10.06 -31.57
N GLN A 251 10.86 9.42 -31.80
CA GLN A 251 10.97 8.39 -32.82
C GLN A 251 10.08 7.24 -32.40
N ILE A 252 8.93 7.10 -33.07
CA ILE A 252 8.11 5.90 -32.96
C ILE A 252 9.00 4.77 -33.46
N PRO A 253 9.32 3.75 -32.62
CA PRO A 253 10.10 2.61 -33.08
C PRO A 253 9.44 2.06 -34.35
N GLU A 254 10.19 1.92 -35.44
CA GLU A 254 9.69 1.26 -36.64
C GLU A 254 9.20 -0.14 -36.21
N ARG A 255 7.88 -0.34 -36.19
CA ARG A 255 7.30 -1.65 -35.93
C ARG A 255 7.68 -2.53 -37.11
N GLU A 256 8.67 -3.41 -36.91
CA GLU A 256 9.23 -4.32 -37.92
C GLU A 256 8.20 -5.26 -38.58
N ASP A 257 6.99 -5.39 -38.04
CA ASP A 257 5.94 -6.19 -38.66
C ASP A 257 4.71 -5.34 -39.03
N LYS A 258 4.33 -5.38 -40.31
CA LYS A 258 3.04 -4.87 -40.78
C LYS A 258 1.93 -5.74 -40.21
N VAL A 259 1.43 -5.36 -39.03
CA VAL A 259 0.31 -6.05 -38.37
C VAL A 259 -1.00 -5.63 -39.03
N LEU A 260 -1.68 -6.58 -39.66
CA LEU A 260 -3.05 -6.41 -40.12
C LEU A 260 -4.01 -6.66 -38.94
N ARG A 261 -4.96 -5.75 -38.72
CA ARG A 261 -6.02 -5.92 -37.72
C ARG A 261 -7.36 -6.07 -38.40
N ILE A 262 -8.13 -7.06 -37.99
CA ILE A 262 -9.45 -7.38 -38.51
C ILE A 262 -10.43 -7.33 -37.33
N GLN A 263 -11.51 -6.57 -37.48
CA GLN A 263 -12.60 -6.47 -36.49
C GLN A 263 -13.79 -7.32 -36.96
N THR A 264 -14.80 -7.48 -36.10
CA THR A 264 -15.98 -8.28 -36.45
C THR A 264 -17.02 -7.51 -37.26
N GLU A 265 -16.93 -6.18 -37.29
CA GLU A 265 -17.82 -5.29 -38.05
C GLU A 265 -19.31 -5.52 -37.73
N GLY A 266 -19.63 -5.70 -36.44
CA GLY A 266 -20.97 -5.97 -35.93
C GLY A 266 -21.39 -7.44 -36.01
N LYS A 267 -20.55 -8.34 -36.53
CA LYS A 267 -20.80 -9.79 -36.55
C LYS A 267 -20.35 -10.47 -35.26
N CYS A 268 -20.75 -9.92 -34.10
CA CYS A 268 -20.50 -10.51 -32.80
C CYS A 268 -21.74 -10.43 -31.93
N GLN A 269 -22.09 -11.53 -31.25
CA GLN A 269 -23.26 -11.56 -30.37
C GLN A 269 -23.19 -12.71 -29.36
N SER A 270 -23.91 -12.55 -28.26
CA SER A 270 -24.16 -13.62 -27.29
C SER A 270 -25.42 -14.42 -27.64
N ILE A 271 -25.41 -15.73 -27.37
CA ILE A 271 -26.60 -16.57 -27.42
C ILE A 271 -26.88 -17.16 -26.04
N ILE A 272 -28.15 -17.46 -25.76
CA ILE A 272 -28.60 -18.00 -24.48
C ILE A 272 -29.47 -19.23 -24.71
N ARG A 273 -29.27 -20.31 -23.94
CA ARG A 273 -29.85 -21.64 -24.19
C ARG A 273 -31.38 -21.68 -24.27
N ASN A 274 -32.07 -20.75 -23.60
CA ASN A 274 -33.52 -20.65 -23.60
C ASN A 274 -34.07 -19.56 -24.55
N ASP A 275 -33.21 -18.96 -25.38
CA ASP A 275 -33.55 -17.87 -26.31
C ASP A 275 -34.22 -16.64 -25.66
N GLN A 276 -34.12 -16.47 -24.33
CA GLN A 276 -34.57 -15.26 -23.64
C GLN A 276 -33.56 -14.12 -23.82
N ILE A 277 -33.58 -13.52 -25.00
CA ILE A 277 -32.67 -12.46 -25.43
C ILE A 277 -32.72 -11.21 -24.54
N GLU A 278 -33.79 -11.00 -23.77
CA GLU A 278 -33.90 -9.92 -22.77
C GLU A 278 -32.86 -10.03 -21.64
N HIS A 279 -32.21 -11.19 -21.49
CA HIS A 279 -31.13 -11.42 -20.54
C HIS A 279 -29.73 -11.31 -21.16
N LEU A 280 -29.67 -10.74 -22.37
CA LEU A 280 -28.47 -10.39 -23.10
C LEU A 280 -28.45 -8.88 -23.32
N ASP A 281 -27.26 -8.35 -23.47
CA ASP A 281 -27.03 -6.94 -23.76
C ASP A 281 -26.03 -6.87 -24.92
N GLN A 282 -26.35 -6.08 -25.94
CA GLN A 282 -25.61 -6.02 -27.20
C GLN A 282 -24.22 -5.43 -27.03
N ASP A 283 -23.98 -4.64 -25.98
CA ASP A 283 -22.67 -4.08 -25.67
C ASP A 283 -21.71 -5.16 -25.13
N TYR A 284 -22.22 -6.35 -24.81
CA TYR A 284 -21.48 -7.40 -24.13
C TYR A 284 -21.54 -8.77 -24.82
N LEU A 285 -20.38 -9.36 -25.00
CA LEU A 285 -20.18 -10.77 -25.30
C LEU A 285 -20.14 -11.56 -23.99
N MET A 286 -21.31 -12.03 -23.57
CA MET A 286 -21.58 -12.74 -22.32
C MET A 286 -21.36 -14.24 -22.42
N VAL A 287 -20.62 -14.78 -21.45
CA VAL A 287 -20.28 -16.21 -21.36
C VAL A 287 -20.59 -16.74 -19.96
N LYS A 288 -21.38 -17.81 -19.91
CA LYS A 288 -21.72 -18.50 -18.67
C LYS A 288 -21.94 -19.99 -18.95
N LEU A 289 -21.20 -20.84 -18.23
CA LEU A 289 -21.47 -22.26 -18.18
C LEU A 289 -22.35 -22.58 -16.98
N ASP A 290 -23.41 -23.34 -17.24
CA ASP A 290 -24.27 -23.92 -16.21
C ASP A 290 -24.49 -25.41 -16.54
N THR A 291 -24.16 -26.30 -15.61
CA THR A 291 -23.98 -27.75 -15.86
C THR A 291 -25.27 -28.57 -15.90
N GLY A 292 -26.21 -28.20 -16.76
CA GLY A 292 -27.06 -29.23 -17.38
C GLY A 292 -28.48 -29.40 -16.86
N SER A 293 -29.14 -28.31 -16.46
CA SER A 293 -30.61 -28.18 -16.52
C SER A 293 -31.08 -26.72 -16.61
N ASN A 294 -30.14 -25.77 -16.56
CA ASN A 294 -30.49 -24.36 -16.41
C ASN A 294 -30.68 -23.69 -17.78
N PRO A 295 -31.80 -22.98 -17.99
CA PRO A 295 -32.08 -22.24 -19.22
C PRO A 295 -31.08 -21.12 -19.58
N TYR A 296 -30.22 -20.67 -18.65
CA TYR A 296 -29.40 -19.44 -18.83
C TYR A 296 -27.92 -19.67 -19.19
N GLU A 297 -27.54 -20.83 -19.73
CA GLU A 297 -26.21 -21.03 -20.33
C GLU A 297 -26.01 -20.00 -21.47
N ARG A 298 -24.85 -19.34 -21.49
CA ARG A 298 -24.51 -18.32 -22.49
C ARG A 298 -23.19 -18.62 -23.17
N ARG A 299 -23.14 -18.39 -24.48
CA ARG A 299 -21.93 -18.47 -25.30
C ARG A 299 -21.85 -17.21 -26.15
N SER A 300 -20.64 -16.80 -26.50
CA SER A 300 -20.45 -15.67 -27.41
C SER A 300 -19.89 -16.13 -28.73
N LEU A 301 -20.41 -15.57 -29.81
CA LEU A 301 -19.94 -15.80 -31.16
C LEU A 301 -19.41 -14.50 -31.74
N PHE A 302 -18.36 -14.61 -32.54
CA PHE A 302 -17.84 -13.49 -33.29
C PHE A 302 -17.17 -13.96 -34.57
N ASN A 303 -17.48 -13.29 -35.67
CA ASN A 303 -17.05 -13.65 -37.01
C ASN A 303 -16.17 -12.56 -37.61
N PHE A 304 -15.05 -12.99 -38.19
CA PHE A 304 -14.15 -12.14 -38.94
C PHE A 304 -14.29 -12.47 -40.41
N LYS A 305 -14.70 -11.47 -41.19
CA LYS A 305 -14.73 -11.55 -42.65
C LYS A 305 -13.53 -10.82 -43.24
N GLN A 306 -12.75 -11.51 -44.08
CA GLN A 306 -11.68 -10.84 -44.83
C GLN A 306 -11.34 -11.60 -46.11
N ASP A 307 -11.66 -10.98 -47.25
CA ASP A 307 -11.46 -11.57 -48.58
C ASP A 307 -10.05 -11.32 -49.15
N LYS A 308 -9.31 -10.35 -48.59
CA LYS A 308 -8.02 -9.87 -49.15
C LYS A 308 -6.78 -10.40 -48.42
N VAL A 309 -6.94 -11.42 -47.57
CA VAL A 309 -5.83 -12.01 -46.80
C VAL A 309 -5.40 -13.33 -47.42
N ASP A 310 -4.10 -13.45 -47.67
CA ASP A 310 -3.47 -14.73 -47.99
C ASP A 310 -3.13 -15.45 -46.68
N TRP A 311 -4.07 -16.28 -46.21
CA TRP A 311 -3.96 -16.96 -44.92
C TRP A 311 -2.73 -17.88 -44.83
N SER A 312 -2.22 -18.38 -45.96
CA SER A 312 -1.05 -19.26 -46.02
C SER A 312 0.24 -18.58 -45.54
N LYS A 313 0.35 -17.26 -45.72
CA LYS A 313 1.54 -16.46 -45.40
C LYS A 313 1.60 -15.96 -43.96
N ILE A 314 0.57 -16.22 -43.16
CA ILE A 314 0.54 -15.77 -41.77
C ILE A 314 1.69 -16.41 -40.98
N LYS A 315 2.52 -15.60 -40.33
CA LYS A 315 3.55 -16.09 -39.39
C LYS A 315 3.02 -16.20 -37.98
N LYS A 316 2.23 -15.21 -37.56
CA LYS A 316 1.63 -15.14 -36.21
C LYS A 316 0.21 -14.64 -36.30
N SER A 317 -0.65 -15.19 -35.43
CA SER A 317 -2.03 -14.72 -35.24
C SER A 317 -2.30 -14.52 -33.76
N ARG A 318 -3.00 -13.45 -33.45
CA ARG A 318 -3.41 -13.10 -32.10
C ARG A 318 -4.88 -12.72 -32.11
N LEU A 319 -5.70 -13.39 -31.31
CA LEU A 319 -7.06 -12.92 -31.02
C LEU A 319 -7.05 -12.12 -29.71
N ARG A 320 -7.59 -10.92 -29.74
CA ARG A 320 -7.75 -10.04 -28.57
C ARG A 320 -9.22 -9.92 -28.20
N LEU A 321 -9.51 -10.08 -26.91
CA LEU A 321 -10.82 -9.84 -26.31
C LEU A 321 -10.63 -8.90 -25.12
N ASN A 322 -11.52 -7.91 -24.95
CA ASN A 322 -11.45 -6.99 -23.81
C ASN A 322 -12.48 -7.40 -22.76
N LEU A 323 -12.00 -7.89 -21.62
CA LEU A 323 -12.82 -8.24 -20.46
C LEU A 323 -13.40 -6.95 -19.85
N VAL A 324 -14.70 -6.92 -19.67
CA VAL A 324 -15.45 -5.77 -19.12
C VAL A 324 -16.48 -6.25 -18.09
N PRO A 325 -16.79 -5.44 -17.07
CA PRO A 325 -17.85 -5.77 -16.13
C PRO A 325 -19.23 -5.58 -16.77
N CYS A 326 -20.09 -6.61 -16.74
CA CYS A 326 -21.49 -6.50 -17.18
C CYS A 326 -22.50 -6.38 -16.03
N GLY A 327 -22.05 -6.47 -14.77
CA GLY A 327 -22.91 -6.33 -13.59
C GLY A 327 -23.83 -7.53 -13.28
N PHE A 328 -23.86 -8.58 -14.10
CA PHE A 328 -24.74 -9.74 -13.89
C PHE A 328 -24.11 -10.83 -13.00
N GLY A 329 -24.82 -11.20 -11.93
CA GLY A 329 -24.48 -12.29 -11.02
C GLY A 329 -23.36 -11.97 -10.01
N HIS A 330 -23.03 -12.92 -9.15
CA HIS A 330 -22.14 -12.71 -8.02
C HIS A 330 -20.79 -13.39 -8.20
N ARG A 331 -19.73 -12.59 -8.11
CA ARG A 331 -18.34 -13.06 -8.23
C ARG A 331 -17.95 -14.05 -7.14
N VAL A 332 -18.48 -13.90 -5.92
CA VAL A 332 -18.16 -14.79 -4.78
C VAL A 332 -18.53 -16.25 -5.07
N TYR A 333 -19.49 -16.50 -5.95
CA TYR A 333 -19.91 -17.83 -6.41
C TYR A 333 -19.13 -18.34 -7.62
N LEU A 334 -18.00 -17.71 -7.97
CA LEU A 334 -17.06 -18.24 -8.93
C LEU A 334 -15.93 -19.02 -8.23
N PRO A 335 -15.35 -20.04 -8.89
CA PRO A 335 -14.08 -20.62 -8.47
C PRO A 335 -12.97 -19.56 -8.53
N LYS A 336 -11.87 -19.80 -7.80
CA LYS A 336 -10.72 -18.87 -7.76
C LYS A 336 -10.16 -18.56 -9.16
N THR A 337 -10.22 -19.54 -10.05
CA THR A 337 -9.76 -19.45 -11.44
C THR A 337 -10.86 -19.96 -12.35
N ASN A 338 -11.19 -19.19 -13.38
CA ASN A 338 -12.23 -19.50 -14.36
C ASN A 338 -11.60 -19.81 -15.70
N ARG A 339 -11.93 -20.96 -16.30
CA ARG A 339 -11.31 -21.41 -17.56
C ARG A 339 -12.26 -21.22 -18.71
N PHE A 340 -11.69 -20.82 -19.85
CA PHE A 340 -12.41 -20.54 -21.08
C PHE A 340 -11.78 -21.29 -22.24
N ASN A 341 -12.64 -21.74 -23.15
CA ASN A 341 -12.25 -22.41 -24.38
C ASN A 341 -12.72 -21.58 -25.57
N LEU A 342 -11.83 -21.43 -26.54
CA LEU A 342 -12.09 -20.76 -27.80
C LEU A 342 -12.10 -21.79 -28.92
N TYR A 343 -13.25 -21.93 -29.56
CA TYR A 343 -13.42 -22.78 -30.73
C TYR A 343 -13.50 -21.93 -31.98
N ALA A 344 -13.04 -22.47 -33.11
CA ALA A 344 -13.08 -21.82 -34.40
C ALA A 344 -13.75 -22.71 -35.45
N LEU A 345 -14.51 -22.06 -36.33
CA LEU A 345 -15.26 -22.66 -37.42
C LEU A 345 -15.05 -21.81 -38.68
N ALA A 346 -14.68 -22.45 -39.78
CA ALA A 346 -14.48 -21.79 -41.06
C ALA A 346 -15.76 -21.89 -41.91
N GLY A 347 -16.13 -20.80 -42.60
CA GLY A 347 -17.22 -20.83 -43.58
C GLY A 347 -18.64 -20.82 -43.00
N PHE A 348 -18.81 -20.51 -41.72
CA PHE A 348 -20.14 -20.25 -41.16
C PHE A 348 -20.68 -18.93 -41.72
N THR A 349 -21.61 -19.04 -42.67
CA THR A 349 -22.18 -17.95 -43.46
C THR A 349 -23.70 -18.06 -43.49
N GLY A 350 -24.40 -17.02 -43.97
CA GLY A 350 -25.86 -17.05 -44.14
C GLY A 350 -26.68 -16.57 -42.93
N VAL A 351 -26.04 -15.99 -41.92
CA VAL A 351 -26.73 -15.29 -40.82
C VAL A 351 -27.17 -13.90 -41.31
N GLU A 352 -28.47 -13.73 -41.55
CA GLU A 352 -29.05 -12.45 -42.00
C GLU A 352 -28.96 -11.35 -40.93
N SER A 353 -29.13 -11.73 -39.65
CA SER A 353 -29.03 -10.79 -38.52
C SER A 353 -28.41 -11.48 -37.32
N TRP A 354 -27.22 -11.02 -36.93
CA TRP A 354 -26.50 -11.54 -35.77
C TRP A 354 -27.23 -11.27 -34.46
N GLY A 355 -27.98 -10.16 -34.35
CA GLY A 355 -28.68 -9.77 -33.13
C GLY A 355 -29.81 -10.72 -32.71
N ASN A 356 -30.36 -11.52 -33.64
CA ASN A 356 -31.48 -12.43 -33.40
C ASN A 356 -31.09 -13.91 -33.52
N LEU A 357 -29.79 -14.23 -33.51
CA LEU A 357 -29.31 -15.61 -33.63
C LEU A 357 -29.78 -16.43 -32.41
N LYS A 358 -30.54 -17.49 -32.66
CA LYS A 358 -31.00 -18.41 -31.61
C LYS A 358 -29.95 -19.45 -31.27
N TRP A 359 -30.11 -20.09 -30.12
CA TRP A 359 -29.22 -21.14 -29.66
C TRP A 359 -29.12 -22.32 -30.64
N GLU A 360 -30.25 -22.72 -31.22
CA GLU A 360 -30.35 -23.89 -32.11
C GLU A 360 -29.74 -23.64 -33.49
N ASP A 361 -29.80 -22.39 -33.96
CA ASP A 361 -29.30 -21.97 -35.28
C ASP A 361 -27.80 -21.64 -35.25
N ALA A 362 -27.22 -21.50 -34.05
CA ALA A 362 -25.81 -21.20 -33.86
C ALA A 362 -24.93 -22.45 -33.98
N PRO A 363 -23.67 -22.29 -34.43
CA PRO A 363 -22.74 -23.39 -34.54
C PRO A 363 -22.41 -23.98 -33.16
N THR A 364 -22.28 -25.31 -33.11
CA THR A 364 -21.98 -26.03 -31.88
C THR A 364 -20.47 -26.23 -31.72
N THR A 365 -20.02 -26.43 -30.47
CA THR A 365 -18.61 -26.73 -30.18
C THR A 365 -18.14 -28.07 -30.76
N GLU A 366 -19.06 -28.99 -31.06
CA GLU A 366 -18.75 -30.28 -31.69
C GLU A 366 -18.40 -30.13 -33.17
N SER A 367 -18.97 -29.13 -33.83
CA SER A 367 -18.67 -28.80 -35.23
C SER A 367 -17.44 -27.92 -35.42
N ALA A 368 -16.82 -27.47 -34.33
CA ALA A 368 -15.75 -26.48 -34.33
C ALA A 368 -14.43 -27.04 -33.75
N THR A 369 -13.31 -26.46 -34.17
CA THR A 369 -11.97 -26.86 -33.69
C THR A 369 -11.57 -26.02 -32.49
N LEU A 370 -11.11 -26.66 -31.41
CA LEU A 370 -10.56 -25.94 -30.26
C LEU A 370 -9.22 -25.32 -30.64
N VAL A 371 -9.13 -23.98 -30.62
CA VAL A 371 -7.93 -23.23 -31.03
C VAL A 371 -7.27 -22.46 -29.91
N GLY A 372 -7.89 -22.36 -28.73
CA GLY A 372 -7.27 -21.63 -27.63
C GLY A 372 -7.93 -21.86 -26.28
N LYS A 373 -7.16 -21.62 -25.22
CA LYS A 373 -7.62 -21.65 -23.84
C LYS A 373 -7.03 -20.48 -23.07
N PHE A 374 -7.77 -19.96 -22.10
CA PHE A 374 -7.26 -18.97 -21.17
C PHE A 374 -7.97 -19.05 -19.83
N GLU A 375 -7.38 -18.41 -18.83
CA GLU A 375 -7.90 -18.37 -17.47
C GLU A 375 -8.12 -16.93 -17.01
N ILE A 376 -9.22 -16.69 -16.29
CA ILE A 376 -9.52 -15.42 -15.64
C ILE A 376 -9.60 -15.68 -14.13
N PRO A 377 -8.71 -15.09 -13.31
CA PRO A 377 -8.83 -15.10 -11.87
C PRO A 377 -10.15 -14.45 -11.45
N ARG A 378 -10.79 -15.00 -10.43
CA ARG A 378 -12.06 -14.48 -9.90
C ARG A 378 -12.01 -12.99 -9.59
N SER A 379 -10.86 -12.47 -9.15
CA SER A 379 -10.67 -11.07 -8.76
C SER A 379 -10.56 -10.11 -9.95
N GLN A 380 -10.35 -10.60 -11.17
CA GLN A 380 -10.13 -9.76 -12.34
C GLN A 380 -11.46 -9.30 -12.95
N GLU A 381 -11.65 -7.99 -13.05
CA GLU A 381 -12.86 -7.37 -13.62
C GLU A 381 -12.67 -6.82 -15.03
N ARG A 382 -11.46 -6.33 -15.31
CA ARG A 382 -11.10 -5.69 -16.57
C ARG A 382 -9.77 -6.25 -17.06
N GLY A 383 -9.52 -6.11 -18.35
CA GLY A 383 -8.22 -6.41 -18.95
C GLY A 383 -8.35 -6.88 -20.39
N SER A 384 -7.20 -7.01 -21.06
CA SER A 384 -7.13 -7.51 -22.42
C SER A 384 -6.68 -8.97 -22.40
N ILE A 385 -7.57 -9.88 -22.78
CA ILE A 385 -7.26 -11.29 -22.97
C ILE A 385 -6.70 -11.48 -24.37
N THR A 386 -5.52 -12.08 -24.44
CA THR A 386 -4.81 -12.31 -25.69
C THR A 386 -4.63 -13.80 -25.88
N ILE A 387 -5.15 -14.34 -26.97
CA ILE A 387 -5.01 -15.75 -27.36
C ILE A 387 -4.05 -15.82 -28.54
N GLU A 388 -2.89 -16.43 -28.29
CA GLU A 388 -1.87 -16.79 -29.27
C GLU A 388 -1.57 -18.28 -29.11
N SER A 389 -1.78 -19.05 -30.15
CA SER A 389 -1.58 -20.50 -30.13
C SER A 389 -1.19 -21.01 -31.51
N ASN A 390 -0.53 -22.17 -31.56
CA ASN A 390 -0.17 -22.80 -32.83
C ASN A 390 -1.43 -23.32 -33.53
N GLU A 391 -2.39 -23.84 -32.75
CA GLU A 391 -3.66 -24.36 -33.22
C GLU A 391 -4.47 -23.27 -33.96
N LEU A 392 -4.44 -22.03 -33.48
CA LEU A 392 -5.09 -20.91 -34.16
C LEU A 392 -4.43 -20.60 -35.52
N VAL A 393 -3.10 -20.56 -35.57
CA VAL A 393 -2.36 -20.30 -36.82
C VAL A 393 -2.60 -21.42 -37.83
N GLU A 394 -2.51 -22.67 -37.40
CA GLU A 394 -2.75 -23.86 -38.24
C GLU A 394 -4.18 -23.91 -38.76
N PHE A 395 -5.17 -23.60 -37.90
CA PHE A 395 -6.57 -23.56 -38.29
C PHE A 395 -6.84 -22.49 -39.35
N LEU A 396 -6.31 -21.28 -39.17
CA LEU A 396 -6.45 -20.19 -40.15
C LEU A 396 -5.83 -20.58 -41.50
N LYS A 397 -4.62 -21.16 -41.49
CA LYS A 397 -3.90 -21.58 -42.70
C LYS A 397 -4.59 -22.70 -43.50
N SER A 398 -5.16 -23.68 -42.80
CA SER A 398 -5.66 -24.93 -43.40
C SER A 398 -7.02 -24.81 -44.07
N ASN A 399 -7.87 -23.88 -43.62
CA ASN A 399 -9.25 -23.80 -44.09
C ASN A 399 -9.47 -22.83 -45.26
N ASN A 400 -8.58 -21.85 -45.46
CA ASN A 400 -8.65 -20.84 -46.53
C ASN A 400 -10.06 -20.29 -46.81
N ALA A 401 -10.77 -19.89 -45.75
CA ALA A 401 -12.12 -19.35 -45.83
C ALA A 401 -12.11 -17.82 -45.89
N SER A 402 -13.19 -17.23 -46.42
CA SER A 402 -13.42 -15.78 -46.36
C SER A 402 -13.93 -15.33 -44.99
N GLU A 403 -14.56 -16.24 -44.24
CA GLU A 403 -15.15 -15.97 -42.93
C GLU A 403 -14.74 -17.03 -41.90
N TYR A 404 -14.27 -16.55 -40.75
CA TYR A 404 -13.91 -17.37 -39.60
C TYR A 404 -14.76 -16.96 -38.40
N THR A 405 -15.57 -17.89 -37.91
CA THR A 405 -16.41 -17.70 -36.72
C THR A 405 -15.76 -18.36 -35.53
N PHE A 406 -15.75 -17.66 -34.41
CA PHE A 406 -15.25 -18.16 -33.14
C PHE A 406 -16.39 -18.30 -32.15
N ILE A 407 -16.33 -19.33 -31.33
CA ILE A 407 -17.27 -19.62 -30.26
C ILE A 407 -16.48 -19.59 -28.96
N LEU A 408 -16.84 -18.65 -28.08
CA LEU A 408 -16.25 -18.53 -26.76
C LEU A 408 -17.18 -19.18 -25.73
N THR A 409 -16.65 -20.16 -25.03
CA THR A 409 -17.37 -20.86 -23.96
C THR A 409 -16.55 -20.87 -22.68
N ARG A 410 -17.25 -21.06 -21.56
CA ARG A 410 -16.62 -21.26 -20.26
C ARG A 410 -16.60 -22.76 -19.97
N GLU A 411 -15.50 -23.24 -19.40
CA GLU A 411 -15.33 -24.64 -19.00
C GLU A 411 -15.64 -24.84 -17.51
N THR A 412 -15.37 -23.85 -16.67
CA THR A 412 -15.65 -23.94 -15.23
C THR A 412 -17.08 -23.53 -14.89
N THR A 413 -17.69 -24.26 -13.97
CA THR A 413 -18.99 -23.91 -13.39
C THR A 413 -18.88 -22.90 -12.26
N GLU A 414 -20.03 -22.32 -11.91
CA GLU A 414 -20.19 -21.61 -10.64
C GLU A 414 -20.18 -22.57 -9.44
N THR A 415 -19.70 -22.09 -8.30
CA THR A 415 -19.68 -22.84 -7.04
C THR A 415 -21.04 -22.84 -6.35
N ARG A 416 -21.90 -21.87 -6.68
CA ARG A 416 -23.31 -21.76 -6.28
C ARG A 416 -24.11 -21.06 -7.37
N GLY A 417 -25.43 -21.25 -7.34
CA GLY A 417 -26.37 -20.56 -8.22
C GLY A 417 -26.17 -19.04 -8.22
N SER A 418 -26.42 -18.41 -9.36
CA SER A 418 -26.27 -16.95 -9.56
C SER A 418 -24.83 -16.43 -9.56
N GLY A 419 -23.87 -17.28 -9.92
CA GLY A 419 -22.50 -16.86 -10.22
C GLY A 419 -22.44 -15.87 -11.38
N MET A 420 -21.44 -15.00 -11.30
CA MET A 420 -21.22 -13.90 -12.24
C MET A 420 -21.08 -14.38 -13.69
N VAL A 421 -21.72 -13.64 -14.60
CA VAL A 421 -21.55 -13.78 -16.05
C VAL A 421 -20.26 -13.05 -16.43
N HIS A 422 -19.34 -13.73 -17.11
CA HIS A 422 -18.19 -13.02 -17.66
C HIS A 422 -18.61 -12.35 -18.96
N ALA A 423 -18.13 -11.13 -19.19
CA ALA A 423 -18.46 -10.37 -20.38
C ALA A 423 -17.20 -9.80 -21.03
N PHE A 424 -17.21 -9.79 -22.35
CA PHE A 424 -16.21 -9.11 -23.16
C PHE A 424 -16.90 -8.00 -23.95
N ALA A 425 -16.16 -6.96 -24.31
CA ALA A 425 -16.72 -5.89 -25.13
C ALA A 425 -17.16 -6.46 -26.49
N SER A 426 -18.35 -6.08 -26.95
CA SER A 426 -18.76 -6.23 -28.35
C SER A 426 -18.26 -5.04 -29.18
N ASP A 427 -18.57 -5.04 -30.47
CA ASP A 427 -18.29 -3.90 -31.35
C ASP A 427 -19.12 -2.63 -31.00
N SER A 428 -20.23 -2.77 -30.26
CA SER A 428 -21.06 -1.63 -29.83
C SER A 428 -20.69 -1.07 -28.45
N HIS A 429 -19.79 -1.74 -27.71
CA HIS A 429 -19.46 -1.35 -26.34
C HIS A 429 -18.89 0.09 -26.29
N PRO A 430 -19.37 0.95 -25.37
CA PRO A 430 -19.07 2.39 -25.42
C PRO A 430 -17.60 2.75 -25.10
N GLU A 431 -16.92 1.94 -24.28
CA GLU A 431 -15.58 2.27 -23.75
C GLU A 431 -14.46 1.36 -24.24
N ALA A 432 -14.76 0.26 -24.91
CA ALA A 432 -13.79 -0.80 -25.19
C ALA A 432 -14.08 -1.43 -26.54
N SER A 433 -13.03 -1.73 -27.31
CA SER A 433 -13.20 -2.34 -28.63
C SER A 433 -13.62 -3.80 -28.52
N GLY A 434 -14.41 -4.26 -29.50
CA GLY A 434 -14.80 -5.65 -29.65
C GLY A 434 -13.65 -6.60 -30.03
N PRO A 435 -13.98 -7.86 -30.33
CA PRO A 435 -12.98 -8.87 -30.69
C PRO A 435 -12.12 -8.43 -31.88
N THR A 436 -10.80 -8.54 -31.75
CA THR A 436 -9.85 -8.16 -32.79
C THR A 436 -8.94 -9.33 -33.14
N LEU A 437 -8.83 -9.67 -34.42
CA LEU A 437 -7.84 -10.61 -34.93
C LEU A 437 -6.65 -9.82 -35.52
N GLU A 438 -5.46 -9.97 -34.91
CA GLU A 438 -4.21 -9.38 -35.37
C GLU A 438 -3.36 -10.45 -36.09
N LEU A 439 -2.86 -10.13 -37.28
CA LEU A 439 -2.05 -11.02 -38.12
C LEU A 439 -0.72 -10.36 -38.48
N SER A 440 0.36 -11.13 -38.41
CA SER A 440 1.69 -10.74 -38.91
C SER A 440 2.13 -11.69 -40.03
N PHE A 441 2.82 -11.16 -41.04
CA PHE A 441 3.17 -11.85 -42.29
C PHE A 441 4.68 -12.05 -42.46
#